data_AF-A0A951TGW6-F1
#
_entry.id   AF-A0A951TGW6-F1
#
_cell.length_a   1.000
_cell.length_b   1.000
_cell.length_c   1.000
_cell.angle_alpha   90.00
_cell.angle_beta   90.00
_cell.angle_gamma   90.00
#
_symmetry.space_group_name_H-M   'P 1'
#
loop_
_entity.id
_entity.type
_entity.pdbx_description
1 polymer ?
#
loop_
_entity_poly.entity_id
_entity_poly.type
_entity_poly.pdbx_seq_one_letter_code
_entity_poly.pdbx_strand_id
1 'polypeptide(L)'
;MQELIIPGFESQKISVQVASGFGSSKLFVNGQPAPPAPKRGQYVLRRNDGTETIAFFKAGFPDPAPMLVVGDQTIRLAEPLEWYQWLWAGFPLVLILLGGIIGGALGAGAATINAQIFRSQHQGVVKYLLSGLVSLIAITLWIFIVSLIRR
;
A
#
# COMPACT_ATOMS: atom_id res chain seq x y z
N MET A 1 3.29 -2.17 -14.04
CA MET A 1 3.94 -0.84 -14.04
C MET A 1 2.92 0.14 -14.57
N GLN A 2 2.75 1.27 -13.89
CA GLN A 2 1.83 2.33 -14.29
C GLN A 2 2.65 3.51 -14.82
N GLU A 3 2.28 4.02 -15.99
CA GLU A 3 2.88 5.23 -16.56
C GLU A 3 2.17 6.46 -16.00
N LEU A 4 2.95 7.49 -15.69
CA LEU A 4 2.44 8.73 -15.10
C LEU A 4 2.80 9.89 -16.01
N ILE A 5 1.81 10.74 -16.29
CA ILE A 5 2.01 12.01 -16.97
C ILE A 5 2.17 13.07 -15.88
N ILE A 6 3.38 13.59 -15.73
CA ILE A 6 3.73 14.57 -14.69
C ILE A 6 4.12 15.88 -15.38
N PRO A 7 3.46 17.00 -15.08
CA PRO A 7 3.84 18.30 -15.62
C PRO A 7 5.32 18.63 -15.38
N GLY A 8 6.02 19.03 -16.44
CA GLY A 8 7.47 19.27 -16.49
C GLY A 8 8.33 18.05 -16.87
N PHE A 9 7.76 16.85 -16.92
CA PHE A 9 8.47 15.61 -17.29
C PHE A 9 7.94 15.00 -18.59
N GLU A 10 7.24 15.77 -19.41
CA GLU A 10 6.53 15.29 -20.61
C GLU A 10 7.45 14.68 -21.68
N SER A 11 8.74 15.04 -21.69
CA SER A 11 9.72 14.46 -22.63
C SER A 11 10.26 13.10 -22.18
N GLN A 12 9.90 12.66 -20.97
CA GLN A 12 10.41 11.46 -20.34
C GLN A 12 9.27 10.53 -19.93
N LYS A 13 9.50 9.24 -20.11
CA LYS A 13 8.55 8.21 -19.72
C LYS A 13 8.75 7.87 -18.25
N ILE A 14 7.94 8.48 -17.38
CA ILE A 14 7.94 8.18 -15.94
C ILE A 14 7.00 7.00 -15.68
N SER A 15 7.53 5.93 -15.07
CA SER A 15 6.72 4.79 -14.68
C SER A 15 7.00 4.34 -13.25
N VAL A 16 5.96 3.84 -12.61
CA VAL A 16 6.00 3.39 -11.22
C VAL A 16 5.63 1.92 -11.15
N GLN A 17 6.40 1.19 -10.35
CA GLN A 17 6.02 -0.12 -9.86
C GLN A 17 5.63 0.02 -8.39
N VAL A 18 4.33 0.08 -8.13
CA VAL A 18 3.81 0.10 -6.77
C VAL A 18 4.04 -1.26 -6.14
N ALA A 19 4.64 -1.28 -4.94
CA ALA A 19 4.72 -2.52 -4.19
C ALA A 19 3.36 -2.87 -3.58
N SER A 20 2.98 -4.13 -3.74
CA SER A 20 1.88 -4.75 -3.01
C SER A 20 2.47 -5.50 -1.80
N GLY A 21 2.09 -5.11 -0.57
CA GLY A 21 2.59 -5.78 0.63
C GLY A 21 3.81 -5.11 1.27
N PHE A 22 4.78 -5.94 1.66
CA PHE A 22 6.02 -5.56 2.35
C PHE A 22 7.15 -5.09 1.41
N GLY A 23 6.89 -4.98 0.11
CA GLY A 23 7.89 -4.54 -0.87
C GLY A 23 8.07 -3.02 -0.91
N SER A 24 9.15 -2.55 -1.54
CA SER A 24 9.36 -1.12 -1.83
C SER A 24 8.88 -0.76 -3.24
N SER A 25 8.11 0.33 -3.35
CA SER A 25 7.74 0.90 -4.65
C SER A 25 9.00 1.39 -5.37
N LYS A 26 9.05 1.19 -6.69
CA LYS A 26 10.18 1.59 -7.54
C LYS A 26 9.73 2.61 -8.57
N LEU A 27 10.59 3.60 -8.80
CA LEU A 27 10.41 4.64 -9.80
C LEU A 27 11.37 4.39 -10.97
N PHE A 28 10.87 4.56 -12.18
CA PHE A 28 11.63 4.37 -13.41
C PHE A 28 11.49 5.60 -14.31
N VAL A 29 12.58 5.93 -14.99
CA VAL A 29 12.68 6.98 -16.00
C VAL A 29 13.14 6.33 -17.29
N ASN A 30 12.33 6.42 -18.35
CA ASN A 30 12.61 5.79 -19.64
C ASN A 30 12.88 4.28 -19.54
N GLY A 31 12.21 3.61 -18.60
CA GLY A 31 12.36 2.17 -18.35
C GLY A 31 13.58 1.78 -17.49
N GLN A 32 14.44 2.73 -17.13
CA GLN A 32 15.59 2.52 -16.24
C GLN A 32 15.24 2.94 -14.80
N PRO A 33 15.77 2.28 -13.76
CA PRO A 33 15.57 2.71 -12.37
C PRO A 33 15.99 4.18 -12.19
N ALA A 34 15.14 4.97 -11.54
CA ALA A 34 15.43 6.37 -11.30
C ALA A 34 16.69 6.53 -10.43
N PRO A 35 17.55 7.54 -10.71
CA PRO A 35 18.74 7.79 -9.90
C PRO A 35 18.39 8.00 -8.42
N PRO A 36 19.12 7.38 -7.49
CA PRO A 36 18.88 7.59 -6.06
C PRO A 36 19.30 9.00 -5.64
N ALA A 37 18.55 9.60 -4.71
CA ALA A 37 18.94 10.84 -4.06
C ALA A 37 19.70 10.57 -2.74
N PRO A 38 20.28 11.60 -2.09
CA PRO A 38 21.09 11.41 -0.87
C PRO A 38 20.36 10.74 0.30
N LYS A 39 19.03 10.88 0.38
CA LYS A 39 18.21 10.24 1.42
C LYS A 39 17.60 8.94 0.91
N ARG A 40 17.55 7.93 1.78
CA ARG A 40 16.94 6.63 1.49
C ARG A 40 15.47 6.78 1.06
N GLY A 41 15.11 6.13 -0.04
CA GLY A 41 13.74 6.14 -0.59
C GLY A 41 13.39 7.39 -1.41
N GLN A 42 14.38 8.26 -1.66
CA GLN A 42 14.25 9.42 -2.53
C GLN A 42 15.00 9.18 -3.85
N TYR A 43 14.50 9.80 -4.91
CA TYR A 43 15.02 9.73 -6.27
C TYR A 43 15.23 11.14 -6.81
N VAL A 44 16.24 11.32 -7.65
CA VAL A 44 16.44 12.57 -8.38
C VAL A 44 15.80 12.43 -9.75
N LEU A 45 14.85 13.31 -10.05
CA LEU A 45 14.26 13.46 -11.37
C LEU A 45 14.70 14.78 -11.99
N ARG A 46 15.14 14.73 -13.24
CA ARG A 46 15.51 15.94 -13.99
C ARG A 46 14.36 16.35 -14.90
N ARG A 47 13.88 17.56 -14.74
CA ARG A 47 12.76 18.15 -15.48
C ARG A 47 13.22 18.60 -16.88
N ASN A 48 12.28 18.80 -17.79
CA ASN A 48 12.54 19.28 -19.16
C ASN A 48 13.24 20.64 -19.20
N ASP A 49 13.02 21.49 -18.19
CA ASP A 49 13.68 22.80 -18.03
C ASP A 49 15.13 22.69 -17.50
N GLY A 50 15.62 21.47 -17.27
CA GLY A 50 16.96 21.21 -16.75
C GLY A 50 17.06 21.24 -15.23
N THR A 51 16.00 21.61 -14.50
CA THR A 51 16.00 21.61 -13.03
C THR A 51 15.90 20.20 -12.47
N GLU A 52 16.54 19.96 -11.33
CA GLU A 52 16.42 18.71 -10.60
C GLU A 52 15.36 18.82 -9.49
N THR A 53 14.59 17.76 -9.31
CA THR A 53 13.54 17.67 -8.29
C THR A 53 13.62 16.32 -7.60
N ILE A 54 13.32 16.32 -6.30
CA ILE A 54 13.28 15.10 -5.51
C ILE A 54 11.90 14.45 -5.66
N ALA A 55 11.91 13.15 -5.96
CA ALA A 55 10.74 12.30 -5.95
C ALA A 55 10.82 11.26 -4.83
N PHE A 56 9.73 11.00 -4.13
CA PHE A 56 9.69 9.97 -3.08
C PHE A 56 8.28 9.38 -2.90
N PHE A 57 8.23 8.15 -2.39
CA PHE A 57 6.97 7.51 -2.04
C PHE A 57 6.59 7.84 -0.61
N LYS A 58 5.32 8.17 -0.39
CA LYS A 58 4.74 8.39 0.94
C LYS A 58 3.44 7.59 1.06
N ALA A 59 3.19 7.02 2.24
CA ALA A 59 1.89 6.46 2.56
C ALA A 59 0.93 7.58 2.98
N GLY A 60 -0.30 7.56 2.44
CA GLY A 60 -1.37 8.42 2.92
C GLY A 60 -1.82 8.05 4.34
N PHE A 61 -2.50 8.99 4.99
CA PHE A 61 -3.27 8.76 6.21
C PHE A 61 -4.60 9.50 6.07
N PRO A 62 -5.76 8.92 6.45
CA PRO A 62 -5.96 7.61 7.11
C PRO A 62 -5.85 6.40 6.16
N ASP A 63 -5.92 6.63 4.85
CA ASP A 63 -5.79 5.59 3.84
C ASP A 63 -4.31 5.38 3.44
N PRO A 64 -3.68 4.23 3.75
CA PRO A 64 -2.28 3.94 3.42
C PRO A 64 -2.07 3.65 1.93
N ALA A 65 -2.86 4.24 1.04
CA ALA A 65 -2.63 4.24 -0.39
C ALA A 65 -1.28 4.90 -0.69
N PRO A 66 -0.43 4.28 -1.53
CA PRO A 66 0.87 4.84 -1.88
C PRO A 66 0.69 6.08 -2.77
N MET A 67 1.41 7.13 -2.42
CA MET A 67 1.46 8.38 -3.16
C MET A 67 2.90 8.61 -3.64
N LEU A 68 3.05 9.11 -4.86
CA LEU A 68 4.32 9.62 -5.36
C LEU A 68 4.33 11.14 -5.20
N VAL A 69 5.28 11.66 -4.45
CA VAL A 69 5.53 13.10 -4.35
C VAL A 69 6.69 13.43 -5.29
N VAL A 70 6.51 14.42 -6.17
CA VAL A 70 7.53 14.93 -7.09
C VAL A 70 7.59 16.44 -6.93
N GLY A 71 8.56 16.93 -6.15
CA GLY A 71 8.60 18.33 -5.74
C GLY A 71 7.31 18.71 -4.98
N ASP A 72 6.57 19.68 -5.48
CA ASP A 72 5.31 20.15 -4.89
C ASP A 72 4.07 19.36 -5.36
N GLN A 73 4.23 18.41 -6.29
CA GLN A 73 3.12 17.62 -6.82
C GLN A 73 2.96 16.31 -6.06
N THR A 74 1.73 15.97 -5.67
CA THR A 74 1.39 14.70 -5.05
C THR A 74 0.44 13.91 -5.94
N ILE A 75 0.92 12.76 -6.43
CA ILE A 75 0.18 11.86 -7.33
C ILE A 75 -0.25 10.63 -6.55
N ARG A 76 -1.55 10.31 -6.59
CA ARG A 76 -2.11 9.10 -5.99
C ARG A 76 -1.89 7.92 -6.94
N LEU A 77 -1.23 6.87 -6.45
CA LEU A 77 -0.91 5.68 -7.26
C LEU A 77 -1.97 4.59 -7.13
N ALA A 78 -2.86 4.72 -6.14
CA ALA A 78 -3.99 3.83 -5.95
C ALA A 78 -5.23 4.64 -5.59
N GLU A 79 -6.39 4.10 -5.95
CA GLU A 79 -7.67 4.63 -5.54
C GLU A 79 -7.85 4.49 -4.02
N PRO A 80 -8.47 5.50 -3.37
CA PRO A 80 -8.83 5.38 -1.97
C PRO A 80 -9.88 4.28 -1.79
N LEU A 81 -9.84 3.58 -0.65
CA LEU A 81 -10.89 2.62 -0.32
C LEU A 81 -12.19 3.35 0.00
N GLU A 82 -13.28 2.80 -0.52
CA GLU A 82 -14.62 3.22 -0.12
C GLU A 82 -14.88 2.93 1.36
N TRP A 83 -15.78 3.70 1.97
CA TRP A 83 -16.08 3.59 3.41
C TRP A 83 -16.53 2.17 3.81
N TYR A 84 -17.29 1.48 2.95
CA TYR A 84 -17.75 0.12 3.19
C TYR A 84 -16.61 -0.91 3.04
N GLN A 85 -15.63 -0.65 2.17
CA GLN A 85 -14.43 -1.48 2.06
C GLN A 85 -13.54 -1.29 3.28
N TRP A 86 -13.50 -0.09 3.84
CA TRP A 86 -12.86 0.18 5.12
C TRP A 86 -13.48 -0.61 6.26
N LEU A 87 -14.81 -0.61 6.36
CA LEU A 87 -15.53 -1.37 7.38
C LEU A 87 -15.29 -2.87 7.24
N TRP A 88 -15.33 -3.39 6.01
CA TRP A 88 -15.06 -4.81 5.73
C TRP A 88 -13.61 -5.19 6.00
N ALA A 89 -12.65 -4.40 5.51
CA ALA A 89 -11.23 -4.65 5.71
C ALA A 89 -10.85 -4.57 7.19
N GLY A 90 -11.47 -3.67 7.93
CA GLY A 90 -11.27 -3.49 9.37
C GLY A 90 -11.96 -4.52 10.26
N PHE A 91 -12.79 -5.41 9.72
CA PHE A 91 -13.50 -6.43 10.52
C PHE A 91 -12.58 -7.26 11.45
N PRO A 92 -11.38 -7.71 11.01
CA PRO A 92 -10.46 -8.43 11.88
C PRO A 92 -9.95 -7.63 13.09
N LEU A 93 -10.08 -6.29 13.10
CA LEU A 93 -9.69 -5.46 14.24
C LEU A 93 -10.58 -5.68 15.48
N VAL A 94 -11.73 -6.33 15.34
CA VAL A 94 -12.52 -6.78 16.50
C VAL A 94 -11.70 -7.74 17.37
N LEU A 95 -10.73 -8.47 16.80
CA LEU A 95 -9.80 -9.31 17.56
C LEU A 95 -8.97 -8.54 18.58
N ILE A 96 -8.74 -7.23 18.38
CA ILE A 96 -8.05 -6.39 19.37
C ILE A 96 -8.82 -6.40 20.70
N LEU A 97 -10.15 -6.25 20.63
CA LEU A 97 -11.02 -6.19 21.80
C LEU A 97 -11.12 -7.54 22.52
N LEU A 98 -11.13 -8.64 21.76
CA LEU A 98 -11.30 -9.99 22.29
C LEU A 98 -9.97 -10.64 22.74
N GLY A 99 -8.87 -10.29 22.07
CA GLY A 99 -7.61 -11.01 22.12
C GLY A 99 -6.41 -10.21 22.64
N GLY A 100 -6.62 -8.97 23.10
CA GLY A 100 -5.55 -8.11 23.62
C GLY A 100 -4.45 -7.87 22.57
N ILE A 101 -3.18 -7.95 22.98
CA ILE A 101 -2.03 -7.71 22.08
C ILE A 101 -1.95 -8.75 20.94
N ILE A 102 -2.27 -10.02 21.21
CA ILE A 102 -2.20 -11.10 20.21
C ILE A 102 -3.28 -10.90 19.15
N GLY A 103 -4.52 -10.66 19.59
CA GLY A 103 -5.60 -10.27 18.69
C GLY A 103 -5.34 -8.94 17.99
N GLY A 104 -4.68 -8.02 18.69
CA GLY A 104 -3.98 -6.82 18.22
C GLY A 104 -3.24 -7.01 16.91
N ALA A 105 -2.14 -7.77 17.01
CA ALA A 105 -1.21 -8.00 15.92
C ALA A 105 -1.86 -8.74 14.75
N LEU A 106 -2.65 -9.79 15.03
CA LEU A 106 -3.32 -10.57 13.99
C LEU A 106 -4.40 -9.75 13.27
N GLY A 107 -5.23 -9.02 14.03
CA GLY A 107 -6.28 -8.17 13.48
C GLY A 107 -5.73 -7.05 12.61
N ALA A 108 -4.68 -6.34 13.08
CA ALA A 108 -4.02 -5.28 12.32
C ALA A 108 -3.34 -5.82 11.04
N GLY A 109 -2.67 -6.97 11.13
CA GLY A 109 -2.07 -7.64 9.98
C GLY A 109 -3.12 -8.04 8.94
N ALA A 110 -4.20 -8.69 9.37
CA ALA A 110 -5.30 -9.10 8.50
C ALA A 110 -6.00 -7.90 7.85
N ALA A 111 -6.23 -6.81 8.59
CA ALA A 111 -6.82 -5.59 8.04
C ALA A 111 -5.92 -4.95 6.97
N THR A 112 -4.61 -4.95 7.18
CA THR A 112 -3.64 -4.46 6.19
C THR A 112 -3.67 -5.30 4.92
N ILE A 113 -3.70 -6.63 5.03
CA ILE A 113 -3.80 -7.54 3.89
C ILE A 113 -5.14 -7.35 3.17
N ASN A 114 -6.26 -7.22 3.89
CA ASN A 114 -7.57 -6.96 3.30
C ASN A 114 -7.58 -5.66 2.49
N ALA A 115 -6.99 -4.59 3.01
CA ALA A 115 -6.88 -3.33 2.30
C ALA A 115 -6.03 -3.46 1.01
N GLN A 116 -5.02 -4.33 1.00
CA GLN A 116 -4.24 -4.63 -0.21
C GLN A 116 -5.05 -5.44 -1.23
N ILE A 117 -5.85 -6.40 -0.78
CA ILE A 117 -6.76 -7.16 -1.64
C ILE A 117 -7.76 -6.23 -2.32
N PHE A 118 -8.34 -5.26 -1.60
CA PHE A 118 -9.26 -4.29 -2.22
C PHE A 118 -8.60 -3.41 -3.28
N ARG A 119 -7.30 -3.09 -3.13
CA ARG A 119 -6.51 -2.35 -4.13
C ARG A 119 -5.96 -3.20 -5.28
N SER A 120 -6.06 -4.53 -5.20
CA SER A 120 -5.61 -5.42 -6.27
C SER A 120 -6.49 -5.31 -7.52
N GLN A 121 -6.00 -5.82 -8.65
CA GLN A 121 -6.74 -5.85 -9.92
C GLN A 121 -7.75 -7.01 -10.02
N HIS A 122 -8.10 -7.67 -8.91
CA HIS A 122 -9.08 -8.75 -8.92
C HIS A 122 -10.51 -8.25 -9.18
N GLN A 123 -11.38 -9.13 -9.66
CA GLN A 123 -12.81 -8.84 -9.82
C GLN A 123 -13.46 -8.55 -8.46
N GLY A 124 -14.49 -7.71 -8.43
CA GLY A 124 -15.13 -7.24 -7.20
C GLY A 124 -15.47 -8.38 -6.23
N VAL A 125 -16.15 -9.43 -6.69
CA VAL A 125 -16.54 -10.59 -5.87
C VAL A 125 -15.32 -11.32 -5.28
N VAL A 126 -14.27 -11.50 -6.08
CA VAL A 126 -13.03 -12.19 -5.67
C VAL A 126 -12.35 -11.42 -4.53
N LYS A 127 -12.39 -10.08 -4.53
CA LYS A 127 -11.83 -9.26 -3.45
C LYS A 127 -12.51 -9.53 -2.11
N TYR A 128 -13.83 -9.67 -2.10
CA TYR A 128 -14.58 -9.98 -0.87
C TYR A 128 -14.33 -11.40 -0.38
N LEU A 129 -14.26 -12.38 -1.28
CA LEU A 129 -13.95 -13.77 -0.91
C LEU A 129 -12.54 -13.90 -0.32
N LEU A 130 -11.54 -13.29 -0.97
CA LEU A 130 -10.15 -13.33 -0.48
C LEU A 130 -9.99 -12.60 0.86
N SER A 131 -10.60 -11.42 1.01
CA SER A 131 -10.55 -10.69 2.29
C SER A 131 -11.31 -11.40 3.41
N GLY A 132 -12.43 -12.06 3.08
CA GLY A 132 -13.14 -12.94 4.01
C GLY A 132 -12.27 -14.10 4.47
N LEU A 133 -11.56 -14.76 3.54
CA LEU A 133 -10.66 -15.87 3.85
C LEU A 133 -9.50 -15.42 4.76
N VAL A 134 -8.89 -14.26 4.49
CA VAL A 134 -7.84 -13.68 5.35
C VAL A 134 -8.38 -13.42 6.76
N SER A 135 -9.59 -12.90 6.87
CA SER A 135 -10.25 -12.65 8.16
C SER A 135 -10.50 -13.96 8.92
N LEU A 136 -10.98 -15.01 8.24
CA LEU A 136 -11.17 -16.34 8.83
C LEU A 136 -9.86 -16.98 9.30
N ILE A 137 -8.78 -16.86 8.51
CA ILE A 137 -7.45 -17.34 8.88
C ILE A 137 -6.96 -16.61 10.14
N ALA A 138 -7.12 -15.29 10.21
CA ALA A 138 -6.71 -14.50 11.37
C ALA A 138 -7.44 -14.94 12.65
N ILE A 139 -8.75 -15.17 12.57
CA ILE A 139 -9.55 -15.69 13.70
C ILE A 139 -9.09 -17.09 14.09
N THR A 140 -8.86 -17.97 13.12
CA THR A 140 -8.44 -19.36 13.37
C THR A 140 -7.06 -19.42 14.04
N LEU A 141 -6.10 -18.62 13.55
CA LEU A 141 -4.78 -18.46 14.16
C LEU A 141 -4.88 -17.91 15.59
N TRP A 142 -5.74 -16.91 15.81
CA TRP A 142 -5.95 -16.37 17.14
C TRP A 142 -6.48 -17.44 18.12
N ILE A 143 -7.52 -18.19 17.74
CA ILE A 143 -8.08 -19.28 18.56
C ILE A 143 -6.98 -20.31 18.89
N PHE A 144 -6.20 -20.71 17.88
CA PHE A 144 -5.13 -21.69 18.05
C PHE A 144 -4.07 -21.21 19.04
N ILE A 145 -3.56 -19.98 18.88
CA ILE A 145 -2.54 -19.41 19.78
C ILE A 145 -3.08 -19.29 21.20
N VAL A 146 -4.30 -18.77 21.36
CA VAL A 146 -4.92 -18.63 22.69
C VAL A 146 -5.14 -20.00 23.35
N SER A 147 -5.56 -21.01 22.59
CA SER A 147 -5.72 -22.37 23.11
C SER A 147 -4.41 -23.01 23.56
N LEU A 148 -3.30 -22.66 22.91
CA LEU A 148 -1.97 -23.16 23.27
C LEU A 148 -1.46 -22.53 24.56
N ILE A 149 -1.73 -21.23 24.76
CA ILE A 149 -1.34 -20.50 25.98
C ILE A 149 -2.18 -20.92 27.19
N ARG A 150 -3.44 -21.31 26.97
CA ARG A 150 -4.37 -21.71 28.04
C ARG A 150 -4.18 -23.15 28.52
N ARG A 151 -3.37 -23.97 27.83
CA ARG A 151 -3.00 -25.33 28.25
C ARG A 151 -1.80 -25.30 29.18
#